data_AF-A0A2V6UDF5-F1
#
_entry.id   AF-A0A2V6UDF5-F1
#
_cell.length_a   1.000
_cell.length_b   1.000
_cell.length_c   1.000
_cell.angle_alpha   90.00
_cell.angle_beta   90.00
_cell.angle_gamma   90.00
#
_symmetry.space_group_name_H-M   'P 1'
#
loop_
_entity.id
_entity.type
_entity.pdbx_description
1 polymer ?
#
loop_
_entity_poly.entity_id
_entity_poly.type
_entity_poly.pdbx_seq_one_letter_code
_entity_poly.pdbx_strand_id
1 'polypeptide(L)'
;MHGARQGRRHLSRAGAAHEDLSGHRVGCDASCIAGEEGPVLILVDSSGWIEYLADRPLARRFATYLEGREPLLVSAIEVYEVYKVIRRDISEERALAAVAAMRRAIIAPTDESLALEAADISLVHGLALADSVVYATARRHRAKLVTADADFEELPEAVVIR
;
A
#
# COMPACT_ATOMS: atom_id res chain seq x y z
N MET A 1 -23.18 31.19 -37.89
CA MET A 1 -23.76 30.19 -38.82
C MET A 1 -23.45 28.81 -38.24
N HIS A 2 -24.46 28.07 -37.78
CA HIS A 2 -24.91 26.80 -38.39
C HIS A 2 -23.78 25.76 -38.49
N GLY A 3 -23.86 24.55 -37.94
CA GLY A 3 -24.99 23.82 -37.38
C GLY A 3 -24.55 22.39 -37.04
N ALA A 4 -25.35 21.75 -36.20
CA ALA A 4 -25.21 20.38 -35.73
C ALA A 4 -25.25 19.31 -36.84
N ARG A 5 -24.79 18.09 -36.53
CA ARG A 5 -25.57 16.86 -36.76
C ARG A 5 -24.97 15.62 -36.08
N GLN A 6 -25.84 14.99 -35.29
CA GLN A 6 -25.76 13.61 -34.80
C GLN A 6 -25.84 12.61 -35.96
N GLY A 7 -25.21 11.44 -35.79
CA GLY A 7 -25.49 10.22 -36.53
C GLY A 7 -25.58 9.04 -35.57
N ARG A 8 -26.78 8.48 -35.44
CA ARG A 8 -27.19 7.41 -34.54
C ARG A 8 -26.95 6.01 -35.14
N ARG A 9 -26.63 5.06 -34.25
CA ARG A 9 -27.11 3.66 -34.14
C ARG A 9 -26.82 2.66 -35.27
N HIS A 10 -26.22 1.54 -34.87
CA HIS A 10 -26.84 0.23 -35.12
C HIS A 10 -26.59 -0.71 -33.93
N LEU A 11 -27.66 -0.95 -33.17
CA LEU A 11 -27.87 -2.18 -32.41
C LEU A 11 -28.49 -3.19 -33.38
N SER A 12 -28.03 -4.44 -33.35
CA SER A 12 -28.78 -5.57 -33.91
C SER A 12 -28.88 -6.70 -32.88
N ARG A 13 -30.06 -7.32 -32.91
CA ARG A 13 -30.72 -8.27 -32.01
C ARG A 13 -29.91 -9.57 -31.79
N ALA A 14 -29.85 -10.13 -30.59
CA ALA A 14 -30.86 -10.95 -29.89
C ALA A 14 -31.21 -12.27 -30.62
N GLY A 15 -30.78 -13.39 -30.02
CA GLY A 15 -31.27 -14.74 -30.27
C GLY A 15 -31.15 -15.54 -28.97
N ALA A 16 -32.28 -15.99 -28.43
CA ALA A 16 -32.41 -16.83 -27.25
C ALA A 16 -33.28 -18.05 -27.58
N ALA A 17 -32.83 -19.24 -27.15
CA ALA A 17 -33.59 -20.45 -26.82
C ALA A 17 -32.53 -21.52 -26.45
N HIS A 18 -32.31 -21.91 -25.18
CA HIS A 18 -33.10 -22.82 -24.33
C HIS A 18 -33.37 -24.19 -24.96
N GLU A 19 -32.56 -25.19 -24.60
CA GLU A 19 -32.98 -26.60 -24.46
C GLU A 19 -32.21 -27.25 -23.30
N ASP A 20 -32.88 -28.21 -22.66
CA ASP A 20 -32.75 -28.62 -21.27
C ASP A 20 -32.22 -30.07 -21.18
N LEU A 21 -31.37 -30.30 -20.16
CA LEU A 21 -31.07 -31.55 -19.42
C LEU A 21 -30.81 -32.90 -20.13
N SER A 22 -29.62 -33.46 -19.90
CA SER A 22 -29.44 -34.85 -19.46
C SER A 22 -28.04 -35.06 -18.86
N GLY A 23 -28.00 -35.71 -17.70
CA GLY A 23 -26.87 -35.73 -16.76
C GLY A 23 -25.61 -36.47 -17.20
N HIS A 24 -24.50 -36.03 -16.60
CA HIS A 24 -23.42 -36.90 -16.16
C HIS A 24 -22.84 -36.32 -14.87
N ARG A 25 -23.01 -37.07 -13.77
CA ARG A 25 -22.32 -36.78 -12.49
C ARG A 25 -20.86 -37.16 -12.67
N VAL A 26 -19.99 -36.18 -12.84
CA VAL A 26 -18.55 -36.35 -12.62
C VAL A 26 -18.27 -35.82 -11.23
N GLY A 27 -17.87 -36.72 -10.34
CA GLY A 27 -17.34 -36.36 -9.03
C GLY A 27 -16.11 -35.48 -9.24
N CYS A 28 -16.10 -34.34 -8.58
CA CYS A 28 -14.88 -33.58 -8.39
C CYS A 28 -14.60 -33.60 -6.90
N ASP A 29 -13.46 -34.18 -6.54
CA ASP A 29 -12.95 -34.24 -5.19
C ASP A 29 -13.01 -32.86 -4.56
N ALA A 30 -13.59 -32.79 -3.36
CA ALA A 30 -13.56 -31.61 -2.52
C ALA A 30 -12.13 -31.43 -1.97
N SER A 31 -11.20 -31.00 -2.82
CA SER A 31 -10.03 -30.28 -2.36
C SER A 31 -10.43 -28.81 -2.26
N CYS A 32 -10.78 -28.41 -1.03
CA CYS A 32 -10.77 -27.01 -0.65
C CYS A 32 -9.38 -26.47 -1.01
N ILE A 33 -9.29 -25.68 -2.07
CA ILE A 33 -8.12 -24.86 -2.32
C ILE A 33 -8.19 -23.81 -1.22
N ALA A 34 -7.57 -24.12 -0.08
CA ALA A 34 -7.26 -23.11 0.91
C ALA A 34 -6.56 -22.00 0.14
N GLY A 35 -7.15 -20.81 0.11
CA GLY A 35 -6.48 -19.64 -0.43
C GLY A 35 -5.15 -19.55 0.29
N GLU A 36 -4.05 -19.73 -0.44
CA GLU A 36 -2.72 -19.43 0.06
C GLU A 36 -2.70 -17.91 0.28
N GLU A 37 -3.14 -17.49 1.47
CA GLU A 37 -2.89 -16.16 2.00
C GLU A 37 -1.38 -16.02 2.06
N GLY A 38 -0.81 -15.37 1.04
CA GLY A 38 0.62 -15.07 0.97
C GLY A 38 1.08 -14.32 2.23
N PRO A 39 2.40 -14.24 2.47
CA PRO A 39 2.91 -13.58 3.67
C PRO A 39 2.38 -12.14 3.74
N VAL A 40 1.85 -11.77 4.91
CA VAL A 40 1.38 -10.41 5.19
C VAL A 40 2.57 -9.46 5.01
N LEU A 41 2.45 -8.53 4.07
CA LEU A 41 3.45 -7.49 3.85
C LEU A 41 3.23 -6.34 4.83
N ILE A 42 4.28 -5.85 5.46
CA ILE A 42 4.20 -4.75 6.43
C ILE A 42 4.91 -3.52 5.84
N LEU A 43 4.20 -2.39 5.77
CA LEU A 43 4.79 -1.09 5.50
C LEU A 43 4.88 -0.35 6.83
N VAL A 44 6.10 -0.14 7.33
CA VAL A 44 6.32 0.73 8.50
C VAL A 44 6.60 2.13 7.98
N ASP A 45 5.75 3.09 8.34
CA ASP A 45 5.84 4.50 7.98
C ASP A 45 7.17 5.15 8.44
N SER A 46 7.53 6.30 7.87
CA SER A 46 8.76 7.02 8.17
C SER A 46 8.87 7.36 9.65
N SER A 47 7.75 7.65 10.32
CA SER A 47 7.66 7.83 11.77
C SER A 47 8.21 6.62 12.55
N GLY A 48 7.85 5.40 12.15
CA GLY A 48 8.30 4.17 12.80
C GLY A 48 9.78 3.87 12.59
N TRP A 49 10.29 4.11 11.38
CA TRP A 49 11.72 4.02 11.09
C TRP A 49 12.53 5.02 11.92
N ILE A 50 12.06 6.26 12.03
CA ILE A 50 12.72 7.30 12.82
C ILE A 50 12.71 6.93 14.30
N GLU A 51 11.57 6.46 14.82
CA GLU A 51 11.47 6.02 16.22
C GLU A 51 12.50 4.94 16.55
N TYR A 52 12.59 3.91 15.71
CA TYR A 52 13.51 2.79 15.91
C TYR A 52 14.99 3.17 15.72
N LEU A 53 15.33 3.84 14.62
CA LEU A 53 16.74 4.10 14.27
C LEU A 53 17.40 5.20 15.12
N ALA A 54 16.59 6.09 15.68
CA ALA A 54 17.02 7.15 16.58
C ALA A 54 16.82 6.81 18.07
N ASP A 55 16.46 5.57 18.40
CA ASP A 55 16.24 5.07 19.79
C ASP A 55 15.30 5.99 20.60
N ARG A 56 14.16 6.36 19.99
CA ARG A 56 13.13 7.21 20.58
C ARG A 56 12.12 6.38 21.39
N PRO A 57 11.19 6.99 22.15
CA PRO A 57 10.34 6.27 23.10
C PRO A 57 9.55 5.08 22.54
N LEU A 58 9.18 5.10 21.25
CA LEU A 58 8.44 4.01 20.61
C LEU A 58 9.32 2.96 19.93
N ALA A 59 10.65 3.09 19.99
CA ALA A 59 11.60 2.20 19.32
C ALA A 59 11.31 0.72 19.57
N ARG A 60 11.07 0.33 20.83
CA ARG A 60 10.76 -1.08 21.18
C ARG A 60 9.47 -1.60 20.55
N ARG A 61 8.50 -0.73 20.32
CA ARG A 61 7.22 -1.13 19.70
C ARG A 61 7.38 -1.29 18.20
N PHE A 62 8.08 -0.38 17.54
CA PHE A 62 8.40 -0.52 16.12
C PHE A 62 9.36 -1.67 15.83
N ALA A 63 10.27 -2.00 16.75
CA ALA A 63 11.14 -3.17 16.64
C ALA A 63 10.35 -4.48 16.42
N THR A 64 9.15 -4.61 17.01
CA THR A 64 8.31 -5.81 16.81
C THR A 64 7.90 -6.04 15.35
N TYR A 65 7.84 -4.98 14.54
CA TYR A 65 7.57 -5.04 13.11
C TYR A 65 8.86 -5.06 12.29
N LEU A 66 9.82 -4.20 12.63
CA LEU A 66 11.06 -4.03 11.86
C LEU A 66 12.05 -5.20 12.01
N GLU A 67 12.00 -5.92 13.12
CA GLU A 67 12.78 -7.14 13.37
C GLU A 67 11.92 -8.41 13.21
N GLY A 68 10.68 -8.26 12.74
CA GLY A 68 9.72 -9.33 12.50
C GLY A 68 10.16 -10.31 11.40
N ARG A 69 9.32 -11.33 11.16
CA ARG A 69 9.57 -12.32 10.10
C ARG A 69 8.90 -11.95 8.79
N GLU A 70 7.90 -11.08 8.87
CA GLU A 70 7.12 -10.57 7.78
C GLU A 70 8.02 -9.76 6.83
N PRO A 71 7.83 -9.88 5.52
CA PRO A 71 8.54 -9.02 4.59
C PRO A 71 8.14 -7.56 4.83
N LEU A 72 9.14 -6.67 4.73
CA LEU A 72 8.95 -5.24 4.85
C LEU A 72 8.79 -4.59 3.48
N LEU A 73 7.93 -3.59 3.42
CA LEU A 73 7.74 -2.66 2.31
C LEU A 73 8.13 -1.26 2.79
N VAL A 74 8.74 -0.49 1.89
CA VAL A 74 9.08 0.91 2.08
C VAL A 74 8.73 1.65 0.80
N SER A 75 7.97 2.73 0.91
CA SER A 75 7.80 3.71 -0.17
C SER A 75 9.09 4.50 -0.37
N ALA A 76 9.48 4.74 -1.63
CA ALA A 76 10.71 5.47 -1.94
C ALA A 76 10.77 6.87 -1.28
N ILE A 77 9.61 7.50 -1.02
CA ILE A 77 9.54 8.80 -0.32
C ILE A 77 9.96 8.72 1.15
N GLU A 78 9.74 7.59 1.83
CA GLU A 78 10.12 7.43 3.24
C GLU A 78 11.64 7.40 3.39
N VAL A 79 12.36 6.88 2.39
CA VAL A 79 13.83 6.92 2.36
C VAL A 79 14.32 8.37 2.39
N TYR A 80 13.65 9.28 1.68
CA TYR A 80 13.96 10.71 1.73
C TYR A 80 13.72 11.28 3.14
N GLU A 81 12.56 11.00 3.73
CA GLU A 81 12.19 11.54 5.04
C GLU A 81 13.12 11.05 6.16
N VAL A 82 13.34 9.75 6.24
CA VAL A 82 14.21 9.13 7.24
C VAL A 82 15.64 9.65 7.11
N TYR A 83 16.19 9.70 5.89
CA TYR A 83 17.53 10.23 5.66
C TYR A 83 17.63 11.69 6.08
N LYS A 84 16.67 12.54 5.65
CA LYS A 84 16.65 13.97 5.96
C LYS A 84 16.59 14.22 7.47
N VAL A 85 15.70 13.51 8.18
CA VAL A 85 15.52 13.68 9.63
C VAL A 85 16.75 13.22 10.38
N ILE A 86 17.26 12.01 10.13
CA ILE A 86 18.42 11.47 10.83
C ILE A 86 19.68 12.29 10.52
N ARG A 87 19.85 12.75 9.27
CA ARG A 87 20.98 13.61 8.90
C ARG A 87 20.94 14.94 9.63
N ARG A 88 19.76 15.54 9.76
CA ARG A 88 19.55 16.84 10.44
C ARG A 88 19.76 16.72 11.95
N ASP A 89 19.21 15.67 12.56
CA ASP A 89 19.10 15.57 14.02
C ASP A 89 20.26 14.80 14.66
N ILE A 90 20.96 13.95 13.90
CA ILE A 90 21.99 13.04 14.42
C ILE A 90 23.32 13.20 13.66
N SER A 91 23.46 12.60 12.48
CA SER A 91 24.65 12.71 11.63
C SER A 91 24.43 12.12 10.24
N GLU A 92 25.28 12.50 9.28
CA GLU A 92 25.28 11.90 7.94
C GLU A 92 25.62 10.40 7.96
N GLU A 93 26.58 9.98 8.77
CA GLU A 93 26.95 8.56 8.93
C GLU A 93 25.75 7.73 9.40
N ARG A 94 25.01 8.22 10.40
CA ARG A 94 23.80 7.54 10.90
C ARG A 94 22.69 7.53 9.86
N ALA A 95 22.55 8.58 9.06
CA ALA A 95 21.57 8.64 7.98
C ALA A 95 21.88 7.63 6.87
N LEU A 96 23.16 7.45 6.51
CA LEU A 96 23.57 6.43 5.54
C LEU A 96 23.36 5.01 6.08
N ALA A 97 23.65 4.79 7.37
CA ALA A 97 23.37 3.51 8.04
C ALA A 97 21.86 3.20 8.07
N ALA A 98 21.01 4.21 8.31
CA ALA A 98 19.56 4.11 8.24
C ALA A 98 19.07 3.67 6.85
N VAL A 99 19.54 4.34 5.79
CA VAL A 99 19.19 3.96 4.41
C VAL A 99 19.67 2.55 4.09
N ALA A 100 20.85 2.14 4.57
CA ALA A 100 21.33 0.77 4.41
C ALA A 100 20.42 -0.26 5.12
N ALA A 101 19.86 0.07 6.29
CA ALA A 101 18.89 -0.77 6.97
C ALA A 101 17.57 -0.88 6.18
N MET A 102 17.04 0.24 5.67
CA MET A 102 15.80 0.27 4.88
C MET A 102 15.91 -0.52 3.57
N ARG A 103 17.10 -0.62 2.97
CA ARG A 103 17.34 -1.44 1.75
C ARG A 103 17.17 -2.94 1.94
N ARG A 104 16.97 -3.42 3.17
CA ARG A 104 16.60 -4.82 3.46
C ARG A 104 15.11 -5.08 3.18
N ALA A 105 14.30 -4.01 3.12
CA ALA A 105 12.91 -4.05 2.70
C ALA A 105 12.78 -3.96 1.17
N ILE A 106 11.58 -4.27 0.68
CA ILE A 106 11.19 -4.00 -0.71
C ILE A 106 10.95 -2.49 -0.83
N ILE A 107 11.73 -1.81 -1.66
CA ILE A 107 11.52 -0.38 -1.92
C ILE A 107 10.58 -0.23 -3.13
N ALA A 108 9.37 0.26 -2.90
CA ALA A 108 8.39 0.56 -3.93
C ALA A 108 8.65 1.95 -4.53
N PRO A 109 8.81 2.08 -5.87
CA PRO A 109 8.96 3.38 -6.51
C PRO A 109 7.63 4.14 -6.56
N THR A 110 7.71 5.46 -6.66
CA THR A 110 6.56 6.32 -6.96
C THR A 110 6.48 6.58 -8.46
N ASP A 111 5.46 6.04 -9.11
CA ASP A 111 5.16 6.27 -10.53
C ASP A 111 3.94 7.20 -10.72
N GLU A 112 3.65 7.56 -11.97
CA GLU A 112 2.53 8.45 -12.31
C GLU A 112 1.18 7.90 -11.81
N SER A 113 0.93 6.59 -11.95
CA SER A 113 -0.29 5.95 -11.46
C SER A 113 -0.41 6.12 -9.95
N LEU A 114 0.69 5.94 -9.21
CA LEU A 114 0.71 6.08 -7.74
C LEU A 114 0.46 7.51 -7.32
N ALA A 115 1.03 8.48 -8.05
CA ALA A 115 0.81 9.89 -7.76
C ALA A 115 -0.67 10.28 -7.92
N LEU A 116 -1.35 9.76 -8.96
CA LEU A 116 -2.78 10.01 -9.15
C LEU A 116 -3.63 9.34 -8.07
N GLU A 117 -3.36 8.07 -7.75
CA GLU A 117 -4.06 7.36 -6.65
C GLU A 117 -3.86 8.05 -5.29
N ALA A 118 -2.64 8.53 -5.01
CA ALA A 118 -2.33 9.28 -3.81
C ALA A 118 -3.07 10.63 -3.78
N ALA A 119 -3.20 11.33 -4.90
CA ALA A 119 -3.96 12.57 -4.96
C ALA A 119 -5.44 12.35 -4.65
N ASP A 120 -6.06 11.29 -5.18
CA ASP A 120 -7.44 10.94 -4.86
C ASP A 120 -7.59 10.59 -3.36
N ILE A 121 -6.66 9.82 -2.81
CA ILE A 121 -6.59 9.52 -1.37
C ILE A 121 -6.48 10.79 -0.52
N SER A 122 -5.60 11.71 -0.91
CA SER A 122 -5.40 13.00 -0.23
C SER A 122 -6.70 13.80 -0.18
N LEU A 123 -7.43 13.86 -1.28
CA LEU A 123 -8.71 14.58 -1.35
C LEU A 123 -9.82 13.91 -0.53
N VAL A 124 -9.85 12.58 -0.48
CA VAL A 124 -10.86 11.82 0.27
C VAL A 124 -10.61 11.86 1.77
N HIS A 125 -9.35 11.74 2.19
CA HIS A 125 -8.99 11.57 3.61
C HIS A 125 -8.36 12.82 4.24
N GLY A 126 -8.06 13.86 3.45
CA GLY A 126 -7.41 15.08 3.94
C GLY A 126 -5.91 14.91 4.26
N LEU A 127 -5.30 13.80 3.84
CA LEU A 127 -3.90 13.49 4.11
C LEU A 127 -2.94 14.41 3.35
N ALA A 128 -1.78 14.72 3.94
CA ALA A 128 -0.71 15.41 3.25
C ALA A 128 -0.13 14.56 2.12
N LEU A 129 0.64 15.17 1.22
CA LEU A 129 1.19 14.50 0.03
C LEU A 129 1.99 13.25 0.39
N ALA A 130 2.88 13.33 1.38
CA ALA A 130 3.73 12.21 1.79
C ALA A 130 2.87 11.06 2.32
N ASP A 131 2.01 11.33 3.31
CA ASP A 131 1.12 10.34 3.91
C ASP A 131 0.20 9.68 2.89
N SER A 132 -0.30 10.47 1.94
CA SER A 132 -1.14 9.97 0.85
C SER A 132 -0.38 9.00 -0.05
N VAL A 133 0.89 9.29 -0.38
CA VAL A 133 1.73 8.40 -1.18
C VAL A 133 2.10 7.15 -0.39
N VAL A 134 2.42 7.25 0.90
CA VAL A 134 2.68 6.09 1.77
C VAL A 134 1.44 5.19 1.85
N TYR A 135 0.26 5.77 2.10
CA TYR A 135 -0.97 5.02 2.18
C TYR A 135 -1.35 4.37 0.85
N ALA A 136 -1.23 5.10 -0.27
CA ALA A 136 -1.45 4.55 -1.61
C ALA A 136 -0.50 3.38 -1.89
N THR A 137 0.77 3.50 -1.46
CA THR A 137 1.77 2.44 -1.59
C THR A 137 1.33 1.19 -0.82
N ALA A 138 0.93 1.35 0.45
CA ALA A 138 0.45 0.24 1.27
C ALA A 138 -0.76 -0.46 0.62
N ARG A 139 -1.76 0.32 0.17
CA ARG A 139 -2.97 -0.23 -0.46
C ARG A 139 -2.67 -0.98 -1.75
N ARG A 140 -1.82 -0.44 -2.63
CA ARG A 140 -1.45 -1.07 -3.90
C ARG A 140 -0.79 -2.44 -3.70
N HIS A 141 0.01 -2.55 -2.65
CA HIS A 141 0.72 -3.78 -2.31
C HIS A 141 -0.04 -4.67 -1.30
N ARG A 142 -1.25 -4.28 -0.88
CA ARG A 142 -2.03 -4.95 0.18
C ARG A 142 -1.22 -5.15 1.46
N ALA A 143 -0.38 -4.17 1.78
CA ALA A 143 0.42 -4.16 3.00
C ALA A 143 -0.38 -3.58 4.17
N LYS A 144 -0.13 -4.07 5.37
CA LYS A 144 -0.55 -3.39 6.59
C LYS A 144 0.37 -2.20 6.84
N LEU A 145 -0.22 -1.03 7.05
CA LEU A 145 0.50 0.19 7.36
C LEU A 145 0.67 0.30 8.88
N VAL A 146 1.89 0.54 9.36
CA VAL A 146 2.19 0.72 10.78
C VAL A 146 2.84 2.08 10.97
N THR A 147 2.24 2.94 11.79
CA THR A 147 2.65 4.35 11.93
C THR A 147 2.48 4.85 13.36
N ALA A 148 3.18 5.94 13.72
CA ALA A 148 2.92 6.70 14.94
C ALA A 148 2.03 7.93 14.68
N ASP A 149 1.68 8.19 13.43
CA ASP A 149 0.88 9.35 13.03
C ASP A 149 -0.61 9.07 13.21
N ALA A 150 -1.28 9.97 13.92
CA ALA A 150 -2.71 9.89 14.21
C ALA A 150 -3.58 10.22 12.99
N ASP A 151 -3.03 10.85 11.95
CA ASP A 151 -3.76 11.18 10.72
C ASP A 151 -4.21 9.91 9.97
N PHE A 152 -3.60 8.76 10.24
CA PHE A 152 -4.00 7.46 9.69
C PHE A 152 -5.03 6.72 10.55
N GLU A 153 -5.51 7.32 11.63
CA GLU A 153 -6.51 6.67 12.48
C GLU A 153 -7.80 6.42 11.68
N GLU A 154 -8.43 5.28 11.95
CA GLU A 154 -9.63 4.79 11.26
C GLU A 154 -9.43 4.45 9.77
N LEU A 155 -8.23 4.63 9.19
CA LEU A 155 -7.95 4.19 7.84
C LEU A 155 -7.82 2.65 7.77
N PRO A 156 -8.44 1.99 6.78
CA PRO A 156 -8.31 0.55 6.58
C PRO A 156 -6.86 0.08 6.51
N GLU A 157 -6.57 -1.06 7.15
CA GLU A 157 -5.24 -1.68 7.20
C GLU A 157 -4.13 -0.85 7.88
N ALA A 158 -4.46 0.31 8.48
CA ALA A 158 -3.54 1.11 9.28
C ALA A 158 -3.57 0.70 10.76
N VAL A 159 -2.38 0.59 11.35
CA VAL A 159 -2.15 0.31 12.76
C VAL A 159 -1.37 1.48 13.35
N VAL A 160 -2.04 2.27 14.19
CA VAL A 160 -1.44 3.44 14.85
C VAL A 160 -0.86 3.03 16.21
N ILE A 161 0.43 3.32 16.42
CA ILE A 161 1.21 3.04 17.61
C ILE A 161 1.35 4.32 18.46
N ARG A 162 1.07 4.23 19.77
CA ARG A 162 1.00 5.38 20.69
C ARG A 162 1.75 5.21 22.00
#